data_AF-A0A814Z2I1-F1
#
_entry.id   AF-A0A814Z2I1-F1
#
_cell.length_a   1.000
_cell.length_b   1.000
_cell.length_c   1.000
_cell.angle_alpha   90.00
_cell.angle_beta   90.00
_cell.angle_gamma   90.00
#
_symmetry.space_group_name_H-M   'P 1'
#
loop_
_entity.id
_entity.type
_entity.pdbx_description
1 polymer ?
#
loop_
_entity_poly.entity_id
_entity_poly.type
_entity_poly.pdbx_seq_one_letter_code
_entity_poly.pdbx_strand_id
1 'polypeptide(L)'
;MANKTQCFTCNKEKITYPCDGCSQRFCLIHLPEHQQKLNEELNHIIDDYNEFTERINGQKQNLHNHSLIKQINQWERNSIERIQQKAQECRETVIESSRTFINDIENKFNELNKQTQQLHKENDFNEIDLNNLKNQLRKITEELNNPSNVSIRQDSQAFISDISIISSKKPKFNKWKQNGITVAGGNGQGQELNQLNRPLGIFIDKNKNIIIVDVYNHRIVEWKHNAKEGKIIAGASGKGLRMDQLNGPTDVIVDQQNHSIIIADLGNRRVIQWLNQNQQILINNIDCCRLAMDKHGFLYVSDYKKNEVRRWKMGEYNEGVVVAGGNGKGNQLNQLNTPTFMFVDENQSVYVSDCNNHRVMKWRKDAKEGTIVAGGNGQGKNLNQFSQPQGIFVDDLGQIYVADSGNDRVMRWCEGEGEIVVGGNGEENRSNQLNGPIGLSFDHEGNINVADQSNHRIEKFEIIL
;
A
#
# COMPACT_ATOMS: atom_id res chain seq x y z
N MET A 1 -12.10 53.31 76.51
CA MET A 1 -10.65 53.11 76.32
C MET A 1 -10.47 52.46 74.95
N ALA A 2 -9.69 53.04 74.04
CA ALA A 2 -9.41 52.39 72.75
C ALA A 2 -8.48 51.20 72.99
N ASN A 3 -8.93 49.97 72.69
CA ASN A 3 -8.10 48.77 72.79
C ASN A 3 -6.91 48.91 71.84
N LYS A 4 -5.70 48.99 72.41
CA LYS A 4 -4.46 48.95 71.64
C LYS A 4 -4.15 47.48 71.35
N THR A 5 -3.87 47.19 70.09
CA THR A 5 -3.47 45.86 69.61
C THR A 5 -2.15 45.99 68.84
N GLN A 6 -1.40 44.89 68.71
CA GLN A 6 -0.10 44.93 68.05
C GLN A 6 -0.26 45.17 66.53
N CYS A 7 0.56 46.09 65.98
CA CYS A 7 0.62 46.33 64.54
C CYS A 7 1.54 45.30 63.88
N PHE A 8 1.07 44.61 62.84
CA PHE A 8 1.82 43.58 62.13
C PHE A 8 3.18 44.06 61.60
N THR A 9 3.25 45.25 60.99
CA THR A 9 4.50 45.73 60.37
C THR A 9 5.56 46.21 61.36
N CYS A 10 5.16 46.94 62.42
CA CYS A 10 6.11 47.57 63.34
C CYS A 10 6.18 46.94 64.74
N ASN A 11 5.37 45.91 65.01
CA ASN A 11 5.28 45.18 66.26
C ASN A 11 5.02 46.02 67.54
N LYS A 12 4.55 47.27 67.40
CA LYS A 12 4.22 48.15 68.52
C LYS A 12 2.72 48.10 68.85
N GLU A 13 2.38 48.14 70.15
CA GLU A 13 0.99 48.26 70.62
C GLU A 13 0.44 49.66 70.35
N LYS A 14 -0.52 49.75 69.43
CA LYS A 14 -1.17 50.99 69.02
C LYS A 14 -2.64 50.72 68.69
N ILE A 15 -3.40 51.78 68.37
CA ILE A 15 -4.71 51.58 67.76
C ILE A 15 -4.46 51.00 66.36
N THR A 16 -5.01 49.81 66.08
CA THR A 16 -4.85 49.12 64.79
C THR A 16 -6.19 48.75 64.16
N TYR A 17 -6.20 48.71 62.85
CA TYR A 17 -7.34 48.42 61.99
C TYR A 17 -7.10 47.07 61.28
N PRO A 18 -8.12 46.20 61.18
CA PRO A 18 -7.98 44.92 60.51
C PRO A 18 -7.94 45.08 58.98
N CYS A 19 -7.23 44.18 58.31
CA CYS A 19 -7.34 43.93 56.88
C CYS A 19 -8.05 42.60 56.68
N ASP A 20 -9.20 42.62 56.00
CA ASP A 20 -10.05 41.43 55.81
C ASP A 20 -9.36 40.36 54.95
N GLY A 21 -8.46 40.75 54.04
CA GLY A 21 -7.77 39.83 53.13
C GLY A 21 -6.70 38.98 53.81
N CYS A 22 -5.80 39.60 54.60
CA CYS A 22 -4.69 38.89 55.24
C CYS A 22 -4.94 38.55 56.72
N SER A 23 -6.10 38.93 57.26
CA SER A 23 -6.47 38.77 58.68
C SER A 23 -5.50 39.42 59.68
N GLN A 24 -4.62 40.32 59.21
CA GLN A 24 -3.67 41.07 60.03
C GLN A 24 -4.22 42.43 60.45
N ARG A 25 -3.65 43.04 61.49
CA ARG A 25 -4.00 44.39 61.95
C ARG A 25 -2.84 45.36 61.79
N PHE A 26 -3.13 46.55 61.26
CA PHE A 26 -2.13 47.58 60.95
C PHE A 26 -2.45 48.88 61.67
N CYS A 27 -1.44 49.63 62.10
CA CYS A 27 -1.68 50.97 62.65
C CYS A 27 -2.01 51.96 61.52
N LEU A 28 -2.44 53.17 61.89
CA LEU A 28 -2.87 54.22 60.95
C LEU A 28 -1.83 54.55 59.85
N ILE A 29 -0.53 54.34 60.12
CA ILE A 29 0.55 54.61 59.17
C ILE A 29 0.79 53.42 58.22
N HIS A 30 0.80 52.19 58.75
CA HIS A 30 1.17 51.01 57.95
C HIS A 30 0.00 50.38 57.18
N LEU A 31 -1.26 50.73 57.50
CA LEU A 31 -2.40 50.26 56.71
C LEU A 31 -2.38 50.84 55.29
N PRO A 32 -2.20 52.17 55.08
CA PRO A 32 -1.99 52.73 53.75
C PRO A 32 -0.79 52.13 53.00
N GLU A 33 0.35 51.89 53.68
CA GLU A 33 1.52 51.27 53.05
C GLU A 33 1.23 49.83 52.57
N HIS A 34 0.48 49.06 53.36
CA HIS A 34 0.05 47.72 52.96
C HIS A 34 -0.89 47.76 51.75
N GLN A 35 -1.83 48.72 51.71
CA GLN A 35 -2.72 48.93 50.57
C GLN A 35 -1.97 49.41 49.33
N GLN A 36 -0.94 50.25 49.49
CA GLN A 36 -0.11 50.69 48.38
C GLN A 36 0.63 49.51 47.73
N LYS A 37 1.21 48.60 48.54
CA LYS A 37 1.85 47.38 48.00
C LYS A 37 0.88 46.50 47.23
N LEU A 38 -0.35 46.33 47.73
CA LEU A 38 -1.39 45.59 47.02
C LEU A 38 -1.79 46.27 45.70
N ASN A 39 -1.83 47.60 45.66
CA ASN A 39 -2.08 48.35 44.42
C ASN A 39 -0.92 48.22 43.41
N GLU A 40 0.32 48.17 43.88
CA GLU A 40 1.49 47.92 43.03
C GLU A 40 1.42 46.52 42.41
N GLU A 41 1.08 45.49 43.20
CA GLU A 41 0.86 44.13 42.70
C GLU A 41 -0.30 44.06 41.70
N LEU A 42 -1.40 44.77 41.95
CA LEU A 42 -2.54 44.83 41.03
C LEU A 42 -2.14 45.49 39.70
N ASN A 43 -1.33 46.55 39.73
CA ASN A 43 -0.85 47.19 38.50
C ASN A 43 0.03 46.25 37.68
N HIS A 44 0.89 45.45 38.31
CA HIS A 44 1.65 44.42 37.61
C HIS A 44 0.74 43.38 36.91
N ILE A 45 -0.33 42.94 37.58
CA ILE A 45 -1.31 42.01 36.98
C ILE A 45 -2.02 42.67 35.78
N ILE A 46 -2.34 43.97 35.87
CA ILE A 46 -2.98 44.71 34.78
C ILE A 46 -2.03 44.83 33.57
N ASP A 47 -0.74 45.09 33.81
CA ASP A 47 0.26 45.16 32.75
C ASP A 47 0.43 43.80 32.05
N ASP A 48 0.51 42.71 32.81
CA ASP A 48 0.55 41.34 32.26
C ASP A 48 -0.71 41.03 31.42
N TYR A 49 -1.88 41.47 31.87
CA TYR A 49 -3.13 41.30 31.15
C TYR A 49 -3.14 42.06 29.82
N ASN A 50 -2.61 43.29 29.80
CA ASN A 50 -2.50 44.09 28.60
C ASN A 50 -1.52 43.46 27.60
N GLU A 51 -0.36 42.99 28.05
CA GLU A 51 0.61 42.31 27.19
C GLU A 51 0.02 41.02 26.59
N PHE A 52 -0.70 40.23 27.40
CA PHE A 52 -1.37 39.03 26.93
C PHE A 52 -2.46 39.34 25.89
N THR A 53 -3.21 40.42 26.09
CA THR A 53 -4.23 40.90 25.15
C THR A 53 -3.62 41.33 23.81
N GLU A 54 -2.48 42.03 23.84
CA GLU A 54 -1.74 42.39 22.61
C GLU A 54 -1.24 41.15 21.87
N ARG A 55 -0.71 40.14 22.58
CA ARG A 55 -0.29 38.87 21.97
C ARG A 55 -1.46 38.15 21.28
N ILE A 56 -2.64 38.11 21.90
CA ILE A 56 -3.85 37.52 21.30
C ILE A 56 -4.26 38.30 20.04
N ASN A 57 -4.27 39.63 20.10
CA ASN A 57 -4.64 40.46 18.96
C ASN A 57 -3.64 40.33 17.81
N GLY A 58 -2.34 40.24 18.11
CA GLY A 58 -1.30 39.96 17.13
C GLY A 58 -1.48 38.60 16.44
N GLN A 59 -1.85 37.56 17.18
CA GLN A 59 -2.17 36.25 16.59
C GLN A 59 -3.44 36.28 15.73
N LYS A 60 -4.48 36.98 16.16
CA LYS A 60 -5.72 37.16 15.37
C LYS A 60 -5.48 37.89 14.05
N GLN A 61 -4.56 38.86 14.02
CA GLN A 61 -4.24 39.60 12.79
C GLN A 61 -3.38 38.78 11.81
N ASN A 62 -2.64 37.76 12.28
CA ASN A 62 -1.74 36.94 11.48
C ASN A 62 -2.21 35.49 11.32
N LEU A 63 -3.53 35.25 11.32
CA LEU A 63 -4.11 33.90 11.18
C LEU A 63 -3.62 33.19 9.91
N HIS A 64 -3.45 33.89 8.79
CA HIS A 64 -2.94 33.32 7.52
C HIS A 64 -1.48 32.84 7.58
N ASN A 65 -0.70 33.30 8.56
CA ASN A 65 0.68 32.89 8.78
C ASN A 65 0.81 31.71 9.75
N HIS A 66 -0.31 31.16 10.22
CA HIS A 66 -0.34 30.01 11.10
C HIS A 66 0.40 28.81 10.46
N SER A 67 1.17 28.09 11.27
CA SER A 67 2.00 26.95 10.81
C SER A 67 1.18 25.90 10.05
N LEU A 68 -0.02 25.58 10.53
CA LEU A 68 -0.94 24.65 9.85
C LEU A 68 -1.43 25.18 8.49
N ILE A 69 -1.68 26.50 8.35
CA ILE A 69 -2.06 27.08 7.05
C ILE A 69 -0.88 27.02 6.07
N LYS A 70 0.34 27.26 6.55
CA LYS A 70 1.55 27.06 5.73
C LYS A 70 1.71 25.60 5.29
N GLN A 71 1.38 24.63 6.15
CA GLN A 71 1.37 23.21 5.79
C GLN A 71 0.29 22.88 4.76
N ILE A 72 -0.93 23.43 4.89
CA ILE A 72 -2.00 23.28 3.90
C ILE A 72 -1.57 23.85 2.54
N ASN A 73 -1.02 25.07 2.50
CA ASN A 73 -0.55 25.69 1.26
C ASN A 73 0.61 24.90 0.63
N GLN A 74 1.49 24.31 1.44
CA GLN A 74 2.54 23.43 0.93
C GLN A 74 1.97 22.14 0.36
N TRP A 75 1.00 21.54 1.04
CA TRP A 75 0.31 20.34 0.59
C TRP A 75 -0.47 20.57 -0.71
N GLU A 76 -1.12 21.73 -0.84
CA GLU A 76 -1.82 22.15 -2.05
C GLU A 76 -0.84 22.27 -3.23
N ARG A 77 0.28 22.98 -3.06
CA ARG A 77 1.32 23.10 -4.10
C ARG A 77 1.86 21.74 -4.54
N ASN A 78 2.24 20.89 -3.58
CA ASN A 78 2.76 19.56 -3.88
C ASN A 78 1.71 18.69 -4.60
N SER A 79 0.43 18.82 -4.23
CA SER A 79 -0.66 18.09 -4.89
C SER A 79 -0.86 18.54 -6.33
N ILE A 80 -0.86 19.85 -6.58
CA ILE A 80 -0.98 20.42 -7.92
C ILE A 80 0.20 19.99 -8.79
N GLU A 81 1.43 20.06 -8.28
CA GLU A 81 2.63 19.64 -9.02
C GLU A 81 2.56 18.16 -9.42
N ARG A 82 2.14 17.28 -8.50
CA ARG A 82 1.93 15.85 -8.80
C ARG A 82 0.87 15.64 -9.89
N ILE A 83 -0.24 16.36 -9.83
CA ILE A 83 -1.30 16.29 -10.84
C ILE A 83 -0.76 16.75 -12.21
N GLN A 84 -0.02 17.86 -12.24
CA GLN A 84 0.56 18.39 -13.47
C GLN A 84 1.60 17.44 -14.06
N GLN A 85 2.47 16.88 -13.24
CA GLN A 85 3.46 15.89 -13.67
C GLN A 85 2.77 14.66 -14.26
N LYS A 86 1.77 14.10 -13.56
CA LYS A 86 1.03 12.93 -14.05
C LYS A 86 0.27 13.23 -15.34
N ALA A 87 -0.31 14.42 -15.47
CA ALA A 87 -0.95 14.87 -16.71
C ALA A 87 0.06 15.03 -17.86
N GLN A 88 1.30 15.46 -17.57
CA GLN A 88 2.37 15.58 -18.56
C GLN A 88 2.86 14.20 -19.03
N GLU A 89 3.14 13.27 -18.11
CA GLU A 89 3.49 11.88 -18.41
C GLU A 89 2.40 11.20 -19.27
N CYS A 90 1.14 11.47 -18.93
CA CYS A 90 -0.02 11.08 -19.72
C CYS A 90 0.07 11.63 -21.16
N ARG A 91 0.25 12.94 -21.35
CA ARG A 91 0.38 13.55 -22.69
C ARG A 91 1.54 12.95 -23.48
N GLU A 92 2.68 12.73 -22.85
CA GLU A 92 3.86 12.14 -23.49
C GLU A 92 3.59 10.72 -23.96
N THR A 93 2.90 9.92 -23.14
CA THR A 93 2.47 8.56 -23.50
C THR A 93 1.55 8.56 -24.73
N VAL A 94 0.60 9.50 -24.81
CA VAL A 94 -0.28 9.65 -25.99
C VAL A 94 0.52 10.01 -27.23
N ILE A 95 1.46 10.95 -27.11
CA ILE A 95 2.31 11.38 -28.22
C ILE A 95 3.16 10.22 -28.71
N GLU A 96 3.77 9.44 -27.82
CA GLU A 96 4.61 8.31 -28.17
C GLU A 96 3.79 7.16 -28.81
N SER A 97 2.62 6.86 -28.27
CA SER A 97 1.69 5.89 -28.86
C SER A 97 1.26 6.31 -30.27
N SER A 98 0.96 7.60 -30.46
CA SER A 98 0.57 8.16 -31.75
C SER A 98 1.73 8.09 -32.77
N ARG A 99 2.96 8.44 -32.35
CA ARG A 99 4.15 8.33 -33.21
C ARG A 99 4.39 6.88 -33.63
N THR A 100 4.29 5.94 -32.70
CA THR A 100 4.49 4.51 -32.99
C THR A 100 3.44 4.00 -33.97
N PHE A 101 2.17 4.39 -33.78
CA PHE A 101 1.09 4.05 -34.71
C PHE A 101 1.35 4.60 -36.13
N ILE A 102 1.77 5.86 -36.24
CA ILE A 102 2.10 6.46 -37.54
C ILE A 102 3.27 5.71 -38.19
N ASN A 103 4.33 5.40 -37.44
CA ASN A 103 5.48 4.64 -37.94
C ASN A 103 5.07 3.23 -38.43
N ASP A 104 4.18 2.54 -37.71
CA ASP A 104 3.65 1.23 -38.14
C ASP A 104 2.91 1.36 -39.49
N ILE A 105 2.08 2.39 -39.63
CA ILE A 105 1.33 2.67 -40.87
C ILE A 105 2.30 3.00 -42.01
N GLU A 106 3.30 3.84 -41.77
CA GLU A 106 4.34 4.18 -42.74
C GLU A 106 5.11 2.94 -43.20
N ASN A 107 5.47 2.03 -42.29
CA ASN A 107 6.15 0.79 -42.62
C ASN A 107 5.29 -0.12 -43.51
N LYS A 108 4.02 -0.33 -43.15
CA LYS A 108 3.07 -1.10 -43.97
C LYS A 108 2.91 -0.49 -45.36
N PHE A 109 2.80 0.84 -45.44
CA PHE A 109 2.67 1.55 -46.70
C PHE A 109 3.93 1.42 -47.58
N ASN A 110 5.11 1.56 -46.97
CA ASN A 110 6.40 1.41 -47.67
C ASN A 110 6.60 -0.02 -48.20
N GLU A 111 6.16 -1.03 -47.46
CA GLU A 111 6.21 -2.43 -47.89
C GLU A 111 5.26 -2.70 -49.07
N LEU A 112 4.03 -2.18 -49.01
CA LEU A 112 3.08 -2.24 -50.12
C LEU A 112 3.62 -1.54 -51.38
N ASN A 113 4.28 -0.39 -51.21
CA ASN A 113 4.91 0.33 -52.31
C ASN A 113 6.05 -0.49 -52.96
N LYS A 114 6.88 -1.17 -52.15
CA LYS A 114 7.92 -2.08 -52.66
C LYS A 114 7.32 -3.24 -53.46
N GLN A 115 6.27 -3.88 -52.94
CA GLN A 115 5.56 -4.95 -53.66
C GLN A 115 5.01 -4.46 -55.01
N THR A 116 4.40 -3.27 -55.02
CA THR A 116 3.85 -2.65 -56.23
C THR A 116 4.94 -2.36 -57.27
N GLN A 117 6.09 -1.82 -56.84
CA GLN A 117 7.22 -1.56 -57.73
C GLN A 117 7.86 -2.84 -58.27
N GLN A 118 7.91 -3.91 -57.48
CA GLN A 118 8.44 -5.20 -57.90
C GLN A 118 7.56 -5.84 -58.98
N LEU A 119 6.25 -5.91 -58.75
CA LEU A 119 5.28 -6.41 -59.74
C LEU A 119 5.35 -5.62 -61.05
N HIS A 120 5.50 -4.29 -60.97
CA HIS A 120 5.67 -3.44 -62.15
C HIS A 120 6.99 -3.70 -62.90
N LYS A 121 8.08 -4.08 -62.22
CA LYS A 121 9.36 -4.42 -62.85
C LYS A 121 9.33 -5.79 -63.52
N GLU A 122 8.69 -6.76 -62.88
CA GLU A 122 8.59 -8.13 -63.36
C GLU A 122 7.58 -8.26 -64.51
N ASN A 123 6.65 -7.31 -64.62
CA ASN A 123 5.63 -7.24 -65.68
C ASN A 123 4.74 -8.50 -65.75
N ASP A 124 4.65 -9.23 -64.64
CA ASP A 124 3.94 -10.49 -64.44
C ASP A 124 2.93 -10.33 -63.30
N PHE A 125 1.84 -9.61 -63.56
CA PHE A 125 0.77 -9.37 -62.59
C PHE A 125 -0.59 -9.65 -63.22
N ASN A 126 -1.53 -10.15 -62.41
CA ASN A 126 -2.89 -10.48 -62.83
C ASN A 126 -3.94 -9.74 -61.97
N GLU A 127 -5.23 -9.98 -62.28
CA GLU A 127 -6.36 -9.34 -61.59
C GLU A 127 -6.42 -9.67 -60.08
N ILE A 128 -5.90 -10.82 -59.65
CA ILE A 128 -5.84 -11.24 -58.25
C ILE A 128 -4.80 -10.38 -57.51
N ASP A 129 -3.63 -10.16 -58.11
CA ASP A 129 -2.56 -9.34 -57.52
C ASP A 129 -3.02 -7.88 -57.35
N LEU A 130 -3.66 -7.33 -58.38
CA LEU A 130 -4.22 -5.98 -58.35
C LEU A 130 -5.31 -5.84 -57.27
N ASN A 131 -6.19 -6.83 -57.13
CA ASN A 131 -7.22 -6.82 -56.08
C ASN A 131 -6.61 -6.97 -54.67
N ASN A 132 -5.54 -7.76 -54.52
CA ASN A 132 -4.83 -7.90 -53.25
C ASN A 132 -4.19 -6.56 -52.83
N LEU A 133 -3.47 -5.89 -53.73
CA LEU A 133 -2.88 -4.56 -53.47
C LEU A 133 -3.95 -3.52 -53.09
N LYS A 134 -5.08 -3.48 -53.83
CA LYS A 134 -6.20 -2.59 -53.53
C LYS A 134 -6.81 -2.86 -52.14
N ASN A 135 -6.99 -4.13 -51.78
CA ASN A 135 -7.51 -4.51 -50.47
C ASN A 135 -6.56 -4.15 -49.34
N GLN A 136 -5.25 -4.34 -49.52
CA GLN A 136 -4.24 -3.93 -48.53
C GLN A 136 -4.19 -2.41 -48.36
N LEU A 137 -4.23 -1.65 -49.45
CA LEU A 137 -4.29 -0.18 -49.40
C LEU A 137 -5.55 0.30 -48.68
N ARG A 138 -6.70 -0.33 -48.96
CA ARG A 138 -7.97 -0.02 -48.29
C ARG A 138 -7.90 -0.26 -46.80
N LYS A 139 -7.33 -1.38 -46.36
CA LYS A 139 -7.12 -1.68 -44.93
C LYS A 139 -6.21 -0.66 -44.25
N ILE A 140 -5.08 -0.29 -44.86
CA ILE A 140 -4.18 0.74 -44.31
C ILE A 140 -4.91 2.09 -44.19
N THR A 141 -5.75 2.43 -45.19
CA THR A 141 -6.55 3.67 -45.19
C THR A 141 -7.63 3.65 -44.10
N GLU A 142 -8.31 2.52 -43.91
CA GLU A 142 -9.30 2.33 -42.84
C GLU A 142 -8.65 2.42 -41.45
N GLU A 143 -7.46 1.82 -41.26
CA GLU A 143 -6.68 1.92 -40.02
C GLU A 143 -6.25 3.37 -39.73
N LEU A 144 -5.76 4.11 -40.73
CA LEU A 144 -5.34 5.51 -40.59
C LEU A 144 -6.51 6.45 -40.23
N ASN A 145 -7.69 6.22 -40.80
CA ASN A 145 -8.87 7.06 -40.61
C ASN A 145 -9.65 6.75 -39.31
N ASN A 146 -9.44 5.58 -38.71
CA ASN A 146 -10.02 5.20 -37.42
C ASN A 146 -8.92 4.84 -36.41
N PRO A 147 -8.08 5.81 -35.99
CA PRO A 147 -7.07 5.56 -34.98
C PRO A 147 -7.79 5.29 -33.67
N SER A 148 -8.02 4.02 -33.34
CA SER A 148 -8.86 3.61 -32.21
C SER A 148 -8.19 3.89 -30.85
N ASN A 149 -7.11 4.67 -30.81
CA ASN A 149 -6.01 4.39 -29.91
C ASN A 149 -5.94 5.24 -28.65
N VAL A 150 -6.84 6.21 -28.42
CA VAL A 150 -6.89 6.95 -27.14
C VAL A 150 -8.30 7.45 -26.83
N SER A 151 -8.85 7.12 -25.65
CA SER A 151 -9.98 7.84 -25.04
C SER A 151 -9.60 8.37 -23.66
N ILE A 152 -10.17 9.52 -23.30
CA ILE A 152 -9.93 10.19 -22.01
C ILE A 152 -11.10 9.86 -21.10
N ARG A 153 -10.82 9.24 -19.95
CA ARG A 153 -11.82 9.04 -18.89
C ARG A 153 -11.68 10.17 -17.86
N GLN A 154 -12.78 10.84 -17.57
CA GLN A 154 -12.87 11.81 -16.48
C GLN A 154 -13.69 11.17 -15.36
N ASP A 155 -13.05 10.74 -14.29
CA ASP A 155 -13.77 10.19 -13.14
C ASP A 155 -14.27 11.33 -12.25
N SER A 156 -15.53 11.70 -12.40
CA SER A 156 -16.15 12.88 -11.77
C SER A 156 -16.55 12.67 -10.30
N GLN A 157 -15.93 11.74 -9.57
CA GLN A 157 -16.25 11.43 -8.17
C GLN A 157 -15.09 11.62 -7.18
N ALA A 158 -14.07 12.41 -7.53
CA ALA A 158 -13.01 12.83 -6.63
C ALA A 158 -12.91 14.37 -6.61
N PHE A 159 -12.48 14.94 -5.48
CA PHE A 159 -12.11 16.37 -5.38
C PHE A 159 -10.87 16.71 -6.23
N ILE A 160 -10.20 15.68 -6.78
CA ILE A 160 -9.13 15.75 -7.79
C ILE A 160 -9.52 14.79 -8.90
N SER A 161 -9.71 15.30 -10.13
CA SER A 161 -9.98 14.47 -11.30
C SER A 161 -8.77 13.59 -11.62
N ASP A 162 -8.91 12.27 -11.46
CA ASP A 162 -7.98 11.32 -12.08
C ASP A 162 -8.24 11.34 -13.59
N ILE A 163 -7.21 11.73 -14.36
CA ILE A 163 -7.19 11.60 -15.81
C ILE A 163 -6.46 10.30 -16.12
N SER A 164 -7.19 9.30 -16.61
CA SER A 164 -6.62 8.08 -17.17
C SER A 164 -6.73 8.09 -18.69
N ILE A 165 -5.63 7.71 -19.35
CA ILE A 165 -5.58 7.50 -20.80
C ILE A 165 -5.88 6.04 -21.07
N ILE A 166 -6.90 5.80 -21.88
CA ILE A 166 -7.24 4.47 -22.37
C ILE A 166 -6.69 4.37 -23.78
N SER A 167 -5.61 3.61 -23.98
CA SER A 167 -5.14 3.23 -25.32
C SER A 167 -5.69 1.87 -25.72
N SER A 168 -6.33 1.76 -26.90
CA SER A 168 -6.84 0.48 -27.42
C SER A 168 -5.74 -0.45 -27.96
N LYS A 169 -4.52 0.08 -28.18
CA LYS A 169 -3.32 -0.74 -28.04
C LYS A 169 -3.01 -0.78 -26.55
N LYS A 170 -3.19 -1.95 -25.92
CA LYS A 170 -2.69 -2.24 -24.57
C LYS A 170 -1.36 -1.50 -24.39
N PRO A 171 -1.19 -0.64 -23.38
CA PRO A 171 0.09 0.02 -23.12
C PRO A 171 1.24 -0.96 -23.33
N LYS A 172 2.40 -0.51 -23.83
CA LYS A 172 3.61 -1.35 -23.78
C LYS A 172 3.97 -1.48 -22.31
N PHE A 173 3.29 -2.40 -21.66
CA PHE A 173 3.56 -2.73 -20.30
C PHE A 173 4.77 -3.63 -20.26
N ASN A 174 5.48 -3.58 -19.14
CA ASN A 174 6.52 -4.51 -18.81
C ASN A 174 6.04 -5.92 -19.14
N LYS A 175 6.83 -6.64 -19.94
CA LYS A 175 6.66 -8.08 -20.16
C LYS A 175 7.69 -8.78 -19.32
N TRP A 176 7.43 -10.03 -18.97
CA TRP A 176 8.39 -10.84 -18.24
C TRP A 176 8.77 -12.05 -19.05
N LYS A 177 10.03 -12.49 -18.90
CA LYS A 177 10.47 -13.79 -19.38
C LYS A 177 9.52 -14.80 -18.80
N GLN A 178 8.97 -15.63 -19.67
CA GLN A 178 8.02 -16.64 -19.23
C GLN A 178 8.76 -17.69 -18.38
N ASN A 179 10.00 -18.05 -18.74
CA ASN A 179 10.75 -18.99 -17.91
C ASN A 179 11.23 -18.33 -16.62
N GLY A 180 10.69 -18.79 -15.48
CA GLY A 180 11.13 -18.39 -14.16
C GLY A 180 12.46 -19.03 -13.76
N ILE A 181 13.19 -18.35 -12.87
CA ILE A 181 14.42 -18.83 -12.24
C ILE A 181 14.09 -19.13 -10.78
N THR A 182 14.30 -20.37 -10.34
CA THR A 182 14.19 -20.69 -8.90
C THR A 182 15.27 -19.96 -8.13
N VAL A 183 14.86 -19.05 -7.23
CA VAL A 183 15.78 -18.25 -6.40
C VAL A 183 15.87 -18.73 -4.95
N ALA A 184 14.91 -19.54 -4.51
CA ALA A 184 14.93 -20.22 -3.22
C ALA A 184 14.07 -21.50 -3.25
N GLY A 185 14.47 -22.52 -2.49
CA GLY A 185 13.82 -23.83 -2.47
C GLY A 185 14.05 -24.62 -3.76
N GLY A 186 13.04 -25.41 -4.18
CA GLY A 186 13.10 -26.21 -5.41
C GLY A 186 13.90 -27.52 -5.30
N ASN A 187 14.38 -27.89 -4.11
CA ASN A 187 15.09 -29.15 -3.84
C ASN A 187 14.18 -30.21 -3.19
N GLY A 188 12.88 -30.17 -3.51
CA GLY A 188 11.85 -31.01 -2.91
C GLY A 188 11.27 -30.47 -1.59
N GLN A 189 10.24 -31.14 -1.12
CA GLN A 189 9.59 -30.86 0.17
C GLN A 189 10.42 -31.47 1.31
N GLY A 190 10.77 -30.69 2.33
CA GLY A 190 11.45 -31.21 3.51
C GLY A 190 11.93 -30.11 4.45
N GLN A 191 12.74 -30.48 5.44
CA GLN A 191 13.18 -29.61 6.54
C GLN A 191 14.63 -29.11 6.39
N GLU A 192 15.36 -29.60 5.39
CA GLU A 192 16.72 -29.13 5.11
C GLU A 192 16.74 -27.63 4.77
N LEU A 193 17.90 -26.98 4.92
CA LEU A 193 18.01 -25.53 4.71
C LEU A 193 17.88 -25.10 3.24
N ASN A 194 18.01 -26.03 2.31
CA ASN A 194 17.77 -25.82 0.89
C ASN A 194 16.35 -26.26 0.43
N GLN A 195 15.51 -26.72 1.37
CA GLN A 195 14.14 -27.19 1.13
C GLN A 195 13.11 -26.26 1.79
N LEU A 196 11.95 -26.14 1.15
CA LEU A 196 10.80 -25.40 1.68
C LEU A 196 9.59 -26.33 1.73
N ASN A 197 8.61 -25.99 2.56
CA ASN A 197 7.37 -26.75 2.69
C ASN A 197 6.16 -25.81 2.66
N ARG A 198 5.65 -25.60 1.44
CA ARG A 198 4.57 -24.67 1.08
C ARG A 198 4.84 -23.24 1.54
N PRO A 199 5.82 -22.54 0.93
CA PRO A 199 6.08 -21.15 1.26
C PRO A 199 4.86 -20.28 0.92
N LEU A 200 4.49 -19.37 1.83
CA LEU A 200 3.35 -18.45 1.66
C LEU A 200 3.83 -17.00 1.53
N GLY A 201 4.27 -16.41 2.64
CA GLY A 201 4.76 -15.05 2.69
C GLY A 201 6.17 -14.91 2.15
N ILE A 202 6.37 -13.91 1.30
CA ILE A 202 7.68 -13.48 0.82
C ILE A 202 7.84 -11.98 1.06
N PHE A 203 9.04 -11.59 1.47
CA PHE A 203 9.48 -10.21 1.54
C PHE A 203 10.88 -10.12 0.94
N ILE A 204 11.13 -9.10 0.12
CA ILE A 204 12.44 -8.88 -0.51
C ILE A 204 13.00 -7.57 0.00
N ASP A 205 14.21 -7.62 0.56
CA ASP A 205 14.89 -6.42 1.05
C ASP A 205 15.65 -5.69 -0.08
N LYS A 206 16.20 -4.51 0.26
CA LYS A 206 16.99 -3.69 -0.68
C LYS A 206 18.26 -4.39 -1.19
N ASN A 207 18.75 -5.40 -0.48
CA ASN A 207 19.94 -6.18 -0.82
C ASN A 207 19.60 -7.45 -1.62
N LYS A 208 18.34 -7.60 -2.07
CA LYS A 208 17.82 -8.79 -2.77
C LYS A 208 17.86 -10.06 -1.91
N ASN A 209 17.91 -9.94 -0.58
CA ASN A 209 17.67 -11.07 0.31
C ASN A 209 16.16 -11.33 0.39
N ILE A 210 15.79 -12.60 0.43
CA ILE A 210 14.40 -13.05 0.45
C ILE A 210 14.10 -13.59 1.84
N ILE A 211 13.14 -13.01 2.53
CA ILE A 211 12.59 -13.55 3.77
C ILE A 211 11.35 -14.36 3.41
N ILE A 212 11.35 -15.62 3.78
CA ILE A 212 10.37 -16.62 3.36
C ILE A 212 9.70 -17.22 4.60
N VAL A 213 8.38 -17.29 4.56
CA VAL A 213 7.59 -18.02 5.55
C VAL A 213 7.46 -19.46 5.10
N ASP A 214 8.14 -20.37 5.79
CA ASP A 214 8.12 -21.80 5.54
C ASP A 214 7.10 -22.47 6.48
N VAL A 215 5.85 -22.48 6.01
CA VAL A 215 4.64 -22.63 6.83
C VAL A 215 4.61 -23.94 7.61
N TYR A 216 4.79 -25.06 6.91
CA TYR A 216 4.67 -26.39 7.52
C TYR A 216 5.94 -26.85 8.22
N ASN A 217 7.07 -26.19 7.95
CA ASN A 217 8.26 -26.32 8.78
C ASN A 217 8.26 -25.35 9.98
N HIS A 218 7.21 -24.51 10.08
CA HIS A 218 6.98 -23.61 11.22
C HIS A 218 8.14 -22.65 11.49
N ARG A 219 8.74 -22.11 10.42
CA ARG A 219 9.95 -21.28 10.52
C ARG A 219 9.93 -20.13 9.53
N ILE A 220 10.73 -19.12 9.81
CA ILE A 220 11.04 -18.03 8.89
C ILE A 220 12.50 -18.18 8.45
N VAL A 221 12.72 -18.14 7.14
CA VAL A 221 14.03 -18.37 6.52
C VAL A 221 14.47 -17.13 5.78
N GLU A 222 15.68 -16.65 6.05
CA GLU A 222 16.37 -15.65 5.23
C GLU A 222 17.21 -16.36 4.17
N TRP A 223 16.98 -16.05 2.91
CA TRP A 223 17.74 -16.55 1.78
C TRP A 223 18.53 -15.39 1.17
N LYS A 224 19.85 -15.43 1.31
CA LYS A 224 20.71 -14.39 0.74
C LYS A 224 20.76 -14.49 -0.77
N HIS A 225 20.99 -13.36 -1.44
CA HIS A 225 21.11 -13.33 -2.89
C HIS A 225 22.14 -14.36 -3.38
N ASN A 226 21.73 -15.24 -4.31
CA ASN A 226 22.52 -16.34 -4.89
C ASN A 226 22.99 -17.43 -3.90
N ALA A 227 22.46 -17.47 -2.67
CA ALA A 227 22.75 -18.57 -1.75
C ALA A 227 22.09 -19.88 -2.24
N LYS A 228 22.67 -21.02 -1.88
CA LYS A 228 22.12 -22.36 -2.17
C LYS A 228 21.20 -22.89 -1.08
N GLU A 229 21.29 -22.30 0.11
CA GLU A 229 20.52 -22.67 1.30
C GLU A 229 20.15 -21.41 2.07
N GLY A 230 19.04 -21.47 2.79
CA GLY A 230 18.57 -20.41 3.65
C GLY A 230 19.09 -20.53 5.08
N LYS A 231 18.95 -19.46 5.85
CA LYS A 231 19.24 -19.39 7.28
C LYS A 231 17.95 -19.18 8.05
N ILE A 232 17.71 -19.99 9.08
CA ILE A 232 16.56 -19.79 9.97
C ILE A 232 16.77 -18.51 10.79
N ILE A 233 15.81 -17.60 10.73
CA ILE A 233 15.82 -16.34 11.50
C ILE A 233 14.73 -16.29 12.58
N ALA A 234 13.69 -17.14 12.49
CA ALA A 234 12.69 -17.34 13.54
C ALA A 234 12.08 -18.75 13.48
N GLY A 235 11.63 -19.26 14.61
CA GLY A 235 11.00 -20.59 14.72
C GLY A 235 11.97 -21.78 14.75
N ALA A 236 13.26 -21.57 15.04
CA ALA A 236 14.25 -22.65 15.13
C ALA A 236 13.90 -23.72 16.19
N SER A 237 13.14 -23.36 17.22
CA SER A 237 12.64 -24.27 18.26
C SER A 237 11.43 -25.11 17.81
N GLY A 238 11.06 -25.03 16.52
CA GLY A 238 10.00 -25.80 15.90
C GLY A 238 8.60 -25.39 16.34
N LYS A 239 7.66 -26.33 16.16
CA LYS A 239 6.24 -26.13 16.44
C LYS A 239 5.94 -25.96 17.93
N GLY A 240 5.16 -24.95 18.29
CA GLY A 240 4.59 -24.84 19.64
C GLY A 240 4.07 -23.45 19.98
N LEU A 241 3.76 -23.23 21.26
CA LEU A 241 3.11 -22.01 21.78
C LEU A 241 4.07 -21.02 22.43
N ARG A 242 5.33 -21.43 22.71
CA ARG A 242 6.31 -20.57 23.37
C ARG A 242 6.67 -19.36 22.52
N MET A 243 7.31 -18.37 23.13
CA MET A 243 7.74 -17.13 22.45
C MET A 243 8.78 -17.39 21.35
N ASP A 244 9.56 -18.46 21.48
CA ASP A 244 10.59 -18.90 20.53
C ASP A 244 10.09 -19.94 19.50
N GLN A 245 8.80 -20.29 19.54
CA GLN A 245 8.19 -21.29 18.67
C GLN A 245 7.12 -20.65 17.79
N LEU A 246 6.94 -21.19 16.57
CA LEU A 246 5.87 -20.78 15.67
C LEU A 246 4.96 -21.98 15.39
N ASN A 247 3.75 -21.74 14.91
CA ASN A 247 2.82 -22.79 14.54
C ASN A 247 2.06 -22.35 13.29
N GLY A 248 2.54 -22.78 12.14
CA GLY A 248 1.96 -22.43 10.85
C GLY A 248 1.95 -20.92 10.62
N PRO A 249 3.12 -20.24 10.64
CA PRO A 249 3.18 -18.84 10.30
C PRO A 249 2.73 -18.65 8.85
N THR A 250 2.02 -17.57 8.56
CA THR A 250 1.40 -17.31 7.25
C THR A 250 2.00 -16.11 6.54
N ASP A 251 2.55 -15.16 7.30
CA ASP A 251 3.14 -13.95 6.76
C ASP A 251 4.25 -13.38 7.64
N VAL A 252 5.13 -12.60 7.03
CA VAL A 252 6.19 -11.84 7.67
C VAL A 252 6.37 -10.49 6.97
N ILE A 253 6.48 -9.43 7.75
CA ILE A 253 6.88 -8.10 7.28
C ILE A 253 8.09 -7.62 8.07
N VAL A 254 8.91 -6.79 7.45
CA VAL A 254 10.09 -6.20 8.10
C VAL A 254 9.74 -4.80 8.60
N ASP A 255 9.94 -4.58 9.89
CA ASP A 255 9.94 -3.24 10.47
C ASP A 255 11.35 -2.64 10.30
N GLN A 256 11.51 -1.79 9.29
CA GLN A 256 12.78 -1.16 8.96
C GLN A 256 13.28 -0.20 10.04
N GLN A 257 12.40 0.34 10.89
CA GLN A 257 12.81 1.30 11.93
C GLN A 257 13.53 0.60 13.08
N ASN A 258 13.04 -0.59 13.47
CA ASN A 258 13.55 -1.32 14.62
C ASN A 258 14.41 -2.53 14.24
N HIS A 259 14.66 -2.76 12.94
CA HIS A 259 15.33 -3.96 12.43
C HIS A 259 14.73 -5.28 12.97
N SER A 260 13.41 -5.28 13.16
CA SER A 260 12.65 -6.45 13.64
C SER A 260 11.78 -7.02 12.53
N ILE A 261 11.33 -8.25 12.70
CA ILE A 261 10.31 -8.85 11.82
C ILE A 261 9.02 -9.03 12.59
N ILE A 262 7.89 -8.81 11.93
CA ILE A 262 6.56 -9.04 12.50
C ILE A 262 5.96 -10.22 11.75
N ILE A 263 5.55 -11.24 12.49
CA ILE A 263 5.11 -12.53 11.96
C ILE A 263 3.65 -12.75 12.31
N ALA A 264 2.87 -13.14 11.30
CA ALA A 264 1.54 -13.69 11.47
C ALA A 264 1.67 -15.18 11.81
N ASP A 265 1.40 -15.54 13.07
CA ASP A 265 1.54 -16.90 13.58
C ASP A 265 0.15 -17.52 13.72
N LEU A 266 -0.42 -17.93 12.58
CA LEU A 266 -1.85 -18.27 12.46
C LEU A 266 -2.26 -19.40 13.40
N GLY A 267 -1.49 -20.48 13.48
CA GLY A 267 -1.82 -21.63 14.33
C GLY A 267 -1.78 -21.31 15.81
N ASN A 268 -1.09 -20.24 16.22
CA ASN A 268 -1.11 -19.70 17.58
C ASN A 268 -2.05 -18.50 17.74
N ARG A 269 -2.75 -18.10 16.67
CA ARG A 269 -3.73 -16.99 16.64
C ARG A 269 -3.16 -15.67 17.19
N ARG A 270 -1.92 -15.36 16.80
CA ARG A 270 -1.20 -14.18 17.28
C ARG A 270 -0.40 -13.50 16.16
N VAL A 271 -0.11 -12.23 16.37
CA VAL A 271 0.91 -11.49 15.64
C VAL A 271 2.06 -11.22 16.62
N ILE A 272 3.25 -11.68 16.26
CA ILE A 272 4.44 -11.62 17.13
C ILE A 272 5.54 -10.80 16.45
N GLN A 273 6.13 -9.87 17.19
CA GLN A 273 7.34 -9.17 16.78
C GLN A 273 8.55 -9.94 17.27
N TRP A 274 9.53 -10.09 16.38
CA TRP A 274 10.76 -10.83 16.61
C TRP A 274 11.95 -9.90 16.40
N LEU A 275 12.66 -9.59 17.48
CA LEU A 275 13.88 -8.80 17.48
C LEU A 275 15.01 -9.65 18.08
N ASN A 276 15.79 -10.31 17.22
CA ASN A 276 16.84 -11.25 17.65
C ASN A 276 16.28 -12.35 18.57
N GLN A 277 16.68 -12.35 19.85
CA GLN A 277 16.18 -13.30 20.88
C GLN A 277 15.04 -12.74 21.73
N ASN A 278 14.64 -11.48 21.51
CA ASN A 278 13.55 -10.84 22.23
C ASN A 278 12.29 -10.85 21.37
N GLN A 279 11.28 -11.60 21.80
CA GLN A 279 9.99 -11.64 21.13
C GLN A 279 8.92 -10.95 21.98
N GLN A 280 7.99 -10.28 21.30
CA GLN A 280 6.86 -9.62 21.92
C GLN A 280 5.60 -9.94 21.14
N ILE A 281 4.55 -10.36 21.84
CA ILE A 281 3.24 -10.51 21.20
C ILE A 281 2.63 -9.12 21.02
N LEU A 282 2.30 -8.78 19.77
CA LEU A 282 1.64 -7.52 19.43
C LEU A 282 0.13 -7.66 19.52
N ILE A 283 -0.42 -8.71 18.91
CA ILE A 283 -1.87 -8.94 18.82
C ILE A 283 -2.15 -10.40 19.17
N ASN A 284 -3.16 -10.63 20.02
CA ASN A 284 -3.64 -11.96 20.42
C ASN A 284 -5.06 -12.21 19.91
N ASN A 285 -5.47 -13.48 19.87
CA ASN A 285 -6.81 -13.93 19.51
C ASN A 285 -7.26 -13.44 18.12
N ILE A 286 -6.33 -13.48 17.17
CA ILE A 286 -6.57 -13.07 15.79
C ILE A 286 -6.22 -14.21 14.84
N ASP A 287 -7.15 -14.58 13.97
CA ASP A 287 -6.92 -15.59 12.93
C ASP A 287 -6.27 -14.92 11.71
N CYS A 288 -5.03 -14.48 11.92
CA CYS A 288 -4.27 -13.63 10.99
C CYS A 288 -3.75 -14.41 9.78
N CYS A 289 -4.16 -14.01 8.58
CA CYS A 289 -3.62 -14.55 7.32
C CYS A 289 -2.49 -13.70 6.72
N ARG A 290 -2.61 -12.37 6.74
CA ARG A 290 -1.68 -11.45 6.09
C ARG A 290 -1.51 -10.17 6.90
N LEU A 291 -0.31 -9.62 6.80
CA LEU A 291 0.12 -8.37 7.40
C LEU A 291 0.43 -7.34 6.32
N ALA A 292 0.18 -6.07 6.62
CA ALA A 292 0.73 -4.95 5.87
C ALA A 292 1.06 -3.82 6.85
N MET A 293 2.05 -2.99 6.52
CA MET A 293 2.38 -1.82 7.31
C MET A 293 2.54 -0.60 6.41
N ASP A 294 1.88 0.50 6.78
CA ASP A 294 2.01 1.76 6.07
C ASP A 294 3.17 2.62 6.59
N LYS A 295 3.52 3.66 5.82
CA LYS A 295 4.59 4.61 6.18
C LYS A 295 4.33 5.42 7.45
N HIS A 296 3.10 5.42 7.95
CA HIS A 296 2.70 6.12 9.17
C HIS A 296 2.79 5.22 10.41
N GLY A 297 3.22 3.97 10.25
CA GLY A 297 3.37 3.02 11.35
C GLY A 297 2.05 2.39 11.79
N PHE A 298 1.08 2.27 10.87
CA PHE A 298 -0.10 1.44 11.13
C PHE A 298 0.10 0.03 10.60
N LEU A 299 -0.17 -0.96 11.46
CA LEU A 299 -0.19 -2.37 11.15
C LEU A 299 -1.60 -2.81 10.77
N TYR A 300 -1.75 -3.42 9.60
CA TYR A 300 -2.99 -3.95 9.08
C TYR A 300 -2.95 -5.47 9.11
N VAL A 301 -4.06 -6.09 9.50
CA VAL A 301 -4.16 -7.55 9.66
C VAL A 301 -5.48 -8.05 9.08
N SER A 302 -5.41 -9.08 8.23
CA SER A 302 -6.60 -9.76 7.69
C SER A 302 -6.98 -10.89 8.63
N ASP A 303 -8.16 -10.78 9.24
CA ASP A 303 -8.77 -11.87 10.00
C ASP A 303 -9.72 -12.64 9.09
N TYR A 304 -9.25 -13.78 8.59
CA TYR A 304 -10.03 -14.56 7.62
C TYR A 304 -11.26 -15.22 8.25
N LYS A 305 -11.24 -15.50 9.56
CA LYS A 305 -12.40 -16.08 10.25
C LYS A 305 -13.49 -15.06 10.48
N LYS A 306 -13.12 -13.82 10.83
CA LYS A 306 -14.08 -12.72 11.01
C LYS A 306 -14.48 -12.03 9.72
N ASN A 307 -13.80 -12.33 8.60
CA ASN A 307 -14.05 -11.72 7.29
C ASN A 307 -13.87 -10.20 7.33
N GLU A 308 -12.78 -9.76 7.93
CA GLU A 308 -12.47 -8.34 8.09
C GLU A 308 -10.98 -8.06 8.01
N VAL A 309 -10.64 -6.82 7.70
CA VAL A 309 -9.30 -6.26 7.88
C VAL A 309 -9.35 -5.23 8.99
N ARG A 310 -8.43 -5.36 9.94
CA ARG A 310 -8.28 -4.43 11.05
C ARG A 310 -6.94 -3.71 10.97
N ARG A 311 -6.90 -2.53 11.58
CA ARG A 311 -5.72 -1.68 11.68
C ARG A 311 -5.42 -1.30 13.13
N TRP A 312 -4.15 -1.33 13.49
CA TRP A 312 -3.59 -0.84 14.75
C TRP A 312 -2.52 0.19 14.48
N LYS A 313 -2.34 1.12 15.41
CA LYS A 313 -1.14 1.96 15.41
C LYS A 313 -0.05 1.23 16.18
N MET A 314 1.16 1.19 15.65
CA MET A 314 2.28 0.53 16.33
C MET A 314 2.49 1.14 17.73
N GLY A 315 2.63 0.26 18.73
CA GLY A 315 2.66 0.63 20.16
C GLY A 315 1.28 0.72 20.83
N GLU A 316 0.18 0.72 20.07
CA GLU A 316 -1.20 0.83 20.57
C GLU A 316 -2.03 -0.40 20.14
N TYR A 317 -1.95 -1.49 20.91
CA TYR A 317 -2.53 -2.80 20.54
C TYR A 317 -3.88 -3.11 21.21
N ASN A 318 -4.80 -2.15 21.19
CA ASN A 318 -6.18 -2.33 21.69
C ASN A 318 -7.03 -3.16 20.70
N GLU A 319 -8.36 -3.03 20.68
CA GLU A 319 -9.23 -3.87 19.82
C GLU A 319 -9.02 -3.72 18.30
N GLY A 320 -8.27 -2.70 17.85
CA GLY A 320 -8.05 -2.42 16.43
C GLY A 320 -9.28 -1.87 15.73
N VAL A 321 -9.07 -1.07 14.69
CA VAL A 321 -10.16 -0.44 13.92
C VAL A 321 -10.42 -1.28 12.68
N VAL A 322 -11.68 -1.67 12.44
CA VAL A 322 -12.08 -2.33 11.18
C VAL A 322 -12.01 -1.32 10.04
N VAL A 323 -11.27 -1.68 8.98
CA VAL A 323 -11.04 -0.83 7.79
C VAL A 323 -11.53 -1.46 6.48
N ALA A 324 -11.86 -2.74 6.47
CA ALA A 324 -12.55 -3.42 5.38
C ALA A 324 -13.39 -4.60 5.91
N GLY A 325 -14.56 -4.85 5.31
CA GLY A 325 -15.47 -5.91 5.76
C GLY A 325 -16.10 -5.62 7.13
N GLY A 326 -16.15 -6.64 8.00
CA GLY A 326 -16.72 -6.52 9.36
C GLY A 326 -18.24 -6.62 9.45
N ASN A 327 -18.94 -6.79 8.32
CA ASN A 327 -20.40 -6.95 8.26
C ASN A 327 -20.84 -8.41 8.02
N GLY A 328 -20.02 -9.34 8.51
CA GLY A 328 -20.21 -10.79 8.32
C GLY A 328 -19.73 -11.30 6.96
N LYS A 329 -19.78 -12.63 6.81
CA LYS A 329 -19.46 -13.33 5.57
C LYS A 329 -20.53 -13.07 4.52
N GLY A 330 -20.14 -12.63 3.33
CA GLY A 330 -21.06 -12.47 2.21
C GLY A 330 -20.40 -11.82 0.99
N ASN A 331 -21.19 -11.42 -0.01
CA ASN A 331 -20.72 -10.87 -1.28
C ASN A 331 -21.19 -9.44 -1.56
N GLN A 332 -21.87 -8.79 -0.59
CA GLN A 332 -22.20 -7.37 -0.66
C GLN A 332 -20.91 -6.51 -0.66
N LEU A 333 -21.02 -5.24 -1.06
CA LEU A 333 -19.86 -4.34 -1.15
C LEU A 333 -19.25 -3.98 0.21
N ASN A 334 -19.97 -4.18 1.31
CA ASN A 334 -19.49 -4.00 2.68
C ASN A 334 -19.12 -5.33 3.37
N GLN A 335 -19.12 -6.45 2.64
CA GLN A 335 -18.83 -7.79 3.14
C GLN A 335 -17.62 -8.42 2.44
N LEU A 336 -16.97 -9.34 3.14
CA LEU A 336 -15.87 -10.16 2.64
C LEU A 336 -16.18 -11.63 2.90
N ASN A 337 -15.46 -12.52 2.22
CA ASN A 337 -15.55 -13.96 2.35
C ASN A 337 -14.16 -14.57 2.24
N THR A 338 -13.56 -14.88 3.40
CA THR A 338 -12.18 -15.35 3.53
C THR A 338 -11.19 -14.36 2.91
N PRO A 339 -11.04 -13.13 3.47
CA PRO A 339 -10.00 -12.20 3.04
C PRO A 339 -8.62 -12.77 3.41
N THR A 340 -7.81 -13.08 2.40
CA THR A 340 -6.53 -13.77 2.60
C THR A 340 -5.32 -12.88 2.44
N PHE A 341 -5.33 -11.95 1.48
CA PHE A 341 -4.22 -11.05 1.17
C PHE A 341 -4.70 -9.60 1.12
N MET A 342 -3.77 -8.68 1.37
CA MET A 342 -4.04 -7.26 1.26
C MET A 342 -2.83 -6.48 0.74
N PHE A 343 -3.13 -5.30 0.21
CA PHE A 343 -2.18 -4.25 -0.10
C PHE A 343 -2.72 -2.91 0.43
N VAL A 344 -1.86 -2.05 0.95
CA VAL A 344 -2.24 -0.73 1.47
C VAL A 344 -1.49 0.34 0.70
N ASP A 345 -2.21 1.27 0.07
CA ASP A 345 -1.60 2.36 -0.69
C ASP A 345 -1.20 3.56 0.18
N GLU A 346 -0.51 4.54 -0.41
CA GLU A 346 -0.07 5.76 0.29
C GLU A 346 -1.20 6.58 0.91
N ASN A 347 -2.43 6.42 0.40
CA ASN A 347 -3.63 7.11 0.86
C ASN A 347 -4.39 6.29 1.93
N GLN A 348 -3.79 5.20 2.43
CA GLN A 348 -4.39 4.26 3.37
C GLN A 348 -5.65 3.57 2.81
N SER A 349 -5.76 3.47 1.48
CA SER A 349 -6.76 2.59 0.88
C SER A 349 -6.29 1.15 0.98
N VAL A 350 -7.20 0.25 1.34
CA VAL A 350 -6.93 -1.17 1.52
C VAL A 350 -7.50 -1.95 0.36
N TYR A 351 -6.63 -2.64 -0.37
CA TYR A 351 -7.00 -3.61 -1.39
C TYR A 351 -7.00 -4.99 -0.72
N VAL A 352 -8.06 -5.77 -0.93
CA VAL A 352 -8.26 -7.05 -0.26
C VAL A 352 -8.63 -8.10 -1.30
N SER A 353 -7.94 -9.24 -1.25
CA SER A 353 -8.33 -10.43 -2.01
C SER A 353 -9.47 -11.10 -1.28
N ASP A 354 -10.66 -10.90 -1.81
CA ASP A 354 -11.90 -11.50 -1.33
C ASP A 354 -12.01 -12.91 -1.94
N CYS A 355 -11.14 -13.80 -1.45
CA CYS A 355 -10.73 -15.04 -2.09
C CYS A 355 -11.91 -15.91 -2.52
N ASN A 356 -12.87 -16.16 -1.63
CA ASN A 356 -14.02 -17.01 -1.93
C ASN A 356 -15.15 -16.29 -2.70
N ASN A 357 -15.03 -14.98 -2.91
CA ASN A 357 -15.90 -14.23 -3.82
C ASN A 357 -15.24 -13.95 -5.17
N HIS A 358 -14.02 -14.48 -5.42
CA HIS A 358 -13.34 -14.42 -6.72
C HIS A 358 -13.14 -12.99 -7.24
N ARG A 359 -12.81 -12.07 -6.33
CA ARG A 359 -12.67 -10.64 -6.63
C ARG A 359 -11.60 -9.98 -5.77
N VAL A 360 -11.10 -8.85 -6.24
CA VAL A 360 -10.30 -7.91 -5.45
C VAL A 360 -11.14 -6.66 -5.19
N MET A 361 -11.20 -6.29 -3.93
CA MET A 361 -11.97 -5.16 -3.45
C MET A 361 -11.04 -4.06 -2.94
N LYS A 362 -11.39 -2.79 -3.17
CA LYS A 362 -10.69 -1.62 -2.62
C LYS A 362 -11.60 -0.87 -1.66
N TRP A 363 -11.15 -0.64 -0.43
CA TRP A 363 -11.76 0.31 0.50
C TRP A 363 -10.90 1.57 0.54
N ARG A 364 -11.49 2.72 0.22
CA ARG A 364 -10.86 4.00 0.55
C ARG A 364 -10.85 4.17 2.07
N LYS A 365 -9.93 4.99 2.57
CA LYS A 365 -9.88 5.34 4.00
C LYS A 365 -11.26 5.81 4.48
N ASP A 366 -11.70 5.25 5.61
CA ASP A 366 -12.97 5.53 6.28
C ASP A 366 -14.25 5.20 5.48
N ALA A 367 -14.13 4.54 4.32
CA ALA A 367 -15.27 4.10 3.53
C ALA A 367 -16.08 3.00 4.23
N LYS A 368 -17.41 3.05 4.09
CA LYS A 368 -18.32 2.04 4.67
C LYS A 368 -18.47 0.79 3.80
N GLU A 369 -18.19 0.93 2.51
CA GLU A 369 -18.22 -0.13 1.52
C GLU A 369 -17.02 -0.02 0.59
N GLY A 370 -16.68 -1.13 -0.04
CA GLY A 370 -15.59 -1.22 -0.99
C GLY A 370 -16.09 -1.18 -2.43
N THR A 371 -15.17 -1.02 -3.35
CA THR A 371 -15.42 -1.09 -4.78
C THR A 371 -14.68 -2.30 -5.36
N ILE A 372 -15.32 -3.05 -6.26
CA ILE A 372 -14.66 -4.11 -7.01
C ILE A 372 -13.67 -3.45 -7.97
N VAL A 373 -12.39 -3.79 -7.86
CA VAL A 373 -11.32 -3.24 -8.70
C VAL A 373 -10.69 -4.27 -9.62
N ALA A 374 -10.86 -5.57 -9.33
CA ALA A 374 -10.53 -6.66 -10.24
C ALA A 374 -11.41 -7.89 -10.01
N GLY A 375 -11.64 -8.68 -11.06
CA GLY A 375 -12.51 -9.86 -11.00
C GLY A 375 -13.99 -9.52 -10.77
N GLY A 376 -14.69 -10.36 -9.99
CA GLY A 376 -16.10 -10.16 -9.67
C GLY A 376 -17.10 -10.68 -10.71
N ASN A 377 -16.63 -11.29 -11.80
CA ASN A 377 -17.46 -11.90 -12.84
C ASN A 377 -17.69 -13.41 -12.63
N GLY A 378 -17.69 -13.84 -11.36
CA GLY A 378 -17.77 -15.25 -10.97
C GLY A 378 -16.43 -15.99 -11.04
N GLN A 379 -16.44 -17.24 -10.57
CA GLN A 379 -15.30 -18.13 -10.65
C GLN A 379 -15.08 -18.60 -12.10
N GLY A 380 -13.85 -18.56 -12.59
CA GLY A 380 -13.52 -19.14 -13.89
C GLY A 380 -12.11 -18.83 -14.37
N LYS A 381 -11.81 -19.26 -15.60
CA LYS A 381 -10.49 -19.12 -16.26
C LYS A 381 -10.43 -17.97 -17.27
N ASN A 382 -11.57 -17.33 -17.56
CA ASN A 382 -11.60 -16.21 -18.50
C ASN A 382 -10.74 -15.05 -17.97
N LEU A 383 -10.32 -14.16 -18.87
CA LEU A 383 -9.46 -13.03 -18.52
C LEU A 383 -10.15 -12.03 -17.56
N ASN A 384 -11.47 -12.01 -17.52
CA ASN A 384 -12.25 -11.19 -16.59
C ASN A 384 -12.68 -11.95 -15.31
N GLN A 385 -12.17 -13.16 -15.08
CA GLN A 385 -12.55 -14.02 -13.96
C GLN A 385 -11.32 -14.46 -13.16
N PHE A 386 -11.54 -14.75 -11.88
CA PHE A 386 -10.54 -15.35 -10.99
C PHE A 386 -11.05 -16.66 -10.38
N SER A 387 -10.13 -17.49 -9.93
CA SER A 387 -10.36 -18.67 -9.12
C SER A 387 -9.51 -18.54 -7.86
N GLN A 388 -10.12 -18.15 -6.72
CA GLN A 388 -9.44 -17.97 -5.44
C GLN A 388 -8.21 -17.04 -5.53
N PRO A 389 -8.39 -15.75 -5.89
CA PRO A 389 -7.27 -14.81 -5.94
C PRO A 389 -6.62 -14.66 -4.56
N GLN A 390 -5.29 -14.59 -4.54
CA GLN A 390 -4.46 -14.47 -3.33
C GLN A 390 -3.63 -13.18 -3.39
N GLY A 391 -2.32 -13.26 -3.59
CA GLY A 391 -1.40 -12.13 -3.56
C GLY A 391 -1.87 -10.96 -4.42
N ILE A 392 -1.83 -9.76 -3.84
CA ILE A 392 -2.10 -8.49 -4.52
C ILE A 392 -0.85 -7.63 -4.43
N PHE A 393 -0.51 -7.01 -5.56
CA PHE A 393 0.43 -5.91 -5.61
C PHE A 393 -0.19 -4.79 -6.45
N VAL A 394 -0.08 -3.54 -6.00
CA VAL A 394 -0.50 -2.37 -6.77
C VAL A 394 0.72 -1.50 -7.00
N ASP A 395 1.03 -1.20 -8.25
CA ASP A 395 2.17 -0.34 -8.58
C ASP A 395 1.83 1.15 -8.43
N ASP A 396 2.84 2.02 -8.59
CA ASP A 396 2.69 3.47 -8.48
C ASP A 396 1.79 4.08 -9.58
N LEU A 397 1.56 3.34 -10.67
CA LEU A 397 0.64 3.72 -11.74
C LEU A 397 -0.81 3.29 -11.42
N GLY A 398 -1.03 2.51 -10.36
CA GLY A 398 -2.33 1.98 -9.95
C GLY A 398 -2.70 0.66 -10.65
N GLN A 399 -1.76 0.01 -11.33
CA GLN A 399 -1.98 -1.30 -11.96
C GLN A 399 -2.02 -2.38 -10.88
N ILE A 400 -3.02 -3.26 -10.98
CA ILE A 400 -3.27 -4.30 -9.98
C ILE A 400 -2.76 -5.63 -10.52
N TYR A 401 -1.81 -6.22 -9.81
CA TYR A 401 -1.30 -7.56 -10.07
C TYR A 401 -1.89 -8.51 -9.05
N VAL A 402 -2.42 -9.63 -9.52
CA VAL A 402 -3.15 -10.61 -8.71
C VAL A 402 -2.61 -12.00 -9.00
N ALA A 403 -2.25 -12.73 -7.95
CA ALA A 403 -2.01 -14.17 -8.06
C ALA A 403 -3.37 -14.87 -8.10
N ASP A 404 -3.74 -15.34 -9.28
CA ASP A 404 -4.98 -16.07 -9.53
C ASP A 404 -4.74 -17.56 -9.25
N SER A 405 -4.62 -17.88 -7.96
CA SER A 405 -3.99 -19.12 -7.48
C SER A 405 -4.69 -20.38 -7.95
N GLY A 406 -6.02 -20.40 -8.03
CA GLY A 406 -6.78 -21.54 -8.52
C GLY A 406 -6.72 -21.74 -10.04
N ASN A 407 -6.05 -20.83 -10.76
CA ASN A 407 -5.78 -20.92 -12.19
C ASN A 407 -4.28 -20.91 -12.51
N ASP A 408 -3.41 -21.04 -11.49
CA ASP A 408 -1.96 -21.20 -11.65
C ASP A 408 -1.28 -20.10 -12.48
N ARG A 409 -1.74 -18.86 -12.30
CA ARG A 409 -1.29 -17.71 -13.09
C ARG A 409 -1.19 -16.45 -12.26
N VAL A 410 -0.36 -15.52 -12.69
CA VAL A 410 -0.35 -14.13 -12.21
C VAL A 410 -0.95 -13.27 -13.30
N MET A 411 -1.92 -12.44 -12.92
CA MET A 411 -2.61 -11.54 -13.81
C MET A 411 -2.31 -10.09 -13.47
N ARG A 412 -2.15 -9.25 -14.50
CA ARG A 412 -2.32 -7.81 -14.34
C ARG A 412 -3.73 -7.47 -14.79
N TRP A 413 -4.45 -6.71 -13.98
CA TRP A 413 -5.80 -6.27 -14.29
C TRP A 413 -5.80 -4.97 -15.10
N CYS A 414 -6.57 -4.93 -16.19
CA CYS A 414 -6.67 -3.83 -17.15
C CYS A 414 -8.14 -3.59 -17.53
N GLU A 415 -8.82 -2.65 -16.87
CA GLU A 415 -10.18 -2.18 -17.20
C GLU A 415 -11.17 -3.26 -17.73
N GLY A 416 -11.73 -4.07 -16.83
CA GLY A 416 -12.81 -5.02 -17.14
C GLY A 416 -12.34 -6.44 -17.49
N GLU A 417 -11.11 -6.58 -17.96
CA GLU A 417 -10.41 -7.87 -18.10
C GLU A 417 -8.97 -7.77 -17.58
N GLY A 418 -8.31 -8.89 -17.38
CA GLY A 418 -6.88 -8.90 -17.09
C GLY A 418 -6.08 -9.50 -18.23
N GLU A 419 -4.78 -9.50 -18.05
CA GLU A 419 -3.86 -10.23 -18.90
C GLU A 419 -2.96 -11.11 -18.05
N ILE A 420 -2.59 -12.25 -18.61
CA ILE A 420 -1.67 -13.17 -17.97
C ILE A 420 -0.26 -12.58 -18.12
N VAL A 421 0.38 -12.38 -16.99
CA VAL A 421 1.73 -11.82 -16.89
C VAL A 421 2.76 -12.95 -16.91
N VAL A 422 2.55 -13.96 -16.05
CA VAL A 422 3.35 -15.19 -15.95
C VAL A 422 2.47 -16.36 -15.50
N GLY A 423 2.86 -17.59 -15.84
CA GLY A 423 2.09 -18.80 -15.56
C GLY A 423 0.93 -19.05 -16.52
N GLY A 424 -0.01 -19.92 -16.15
CA GLY A 424 -1.19 -20.24 -16.97
C GLY A 424 -0.96 -21.21 -18.15
N ASN A 425 0.22 -21.86 -18.23
CA ASN A 425 0.64 -22.73 -19.34
C ASN A 425 0.50 -24.25 -19.04
N GLY A 426 -0.39 -24.67 -18.13
CA GLY A 426 -0.70 -26.09 -17.83
C GLY A 426 0.17 -26.78 -16.76
N GLU A 427 -0.16 -28.04 -16.42
CA GLU A 427 0.27 -28.79 -15.22
C GLU A 427 1.59 -29.62 -15.34
N GLU A 428 2.53 -29.31 -16.23
CA GLU A 428 3.69 -30.19 -16.52
C GLU A 428 5.07 -29.79 -15.94
N ASN A 429 5.25 -29.41 -14.67
CA ASN A 429 6.56 -29.23 -13.99
C ASN A 429 7.81 -28.70 -14.80
N ARG A 430 7.63 -27.80 -15.77
CA ARG A 430 8.70 -27.10 -16.51
C ARG A 430 8.89 -25.71 -15.91
N SER A 431 10.04 -25.08 -16.18
CA SER A 431 10.39 -23.70 -15.82
C SER A 431 9.46 -22.70 -16.51
N ASN A 432 8.19 -22.68 -16.12
CA ASN A 432 7.10 -21.83 -16.59
C ASN A 432 5.72 -22.15 -15.98
N GLN A 433 5.65 -23.06 -15.00
CA GLN A 433 4.39 -23.59 -14.49
C GLN A 433 4.34 -23.41 -12.98
N LEU A 434 3.68 -22.32 -12.60
CA LEU A 434 3.28 -22.07 -11.22
C LEU A 434 2.26 -23.13 -10.79
N ASN A 435 2.20 -23.43 -9.49
CA ASN A 435 1.22 -24.30 -8.89
C ASN A 435 0.77 -23.70 -7.56
N GLY A 436 -0.43 -23.11 -7.55
CA GLY A 436 -0.95 -22.33 -6.45
C GLY A 436 -0.07 -21.11 -6.12
N PRO A 437 0.23 -20.21 -7.08
CA PRO A 437 0.99 -19.00 -6.78
C PRO A 437 0.26 -18.16 -5.75
N ILE A 438 0.92 -17.75 -4.68
CA ILE A 438 0.22 -17.15 -3.52
C ILE A 438 0.72 -15.75 -3.16
N GLY A 439 2.02 -15.60 -2.92
CA GLY A 439 2.67 -14.32 -2.59
C GLY A 439 3.33 -13.71 -3.82
N LEU A 440 3.21 -12.39 -3.96
CA LEU A 440 3.85 -11.61 -5.03
C LEU A 440 4.73 -10.53 -4.43
N SER A 441 5.93 -10.35 -4.97
CA SER A 441 6.80 -9.22 -4.66
C SER A 441 7.55 -8.77 -5.90
N PHE A 442 7.71 -7.46 -6.06
CA PHE A 442 8.51 -6.88 -7.13
C PHE A 442 9.85 -6.42 -6.56
N ASP A 443 10.94 -6.61 -7.30
CA ASP A 443 12.22 -5.98 -6.98
C ASP A 443 12.33 -4.60 -7.65
N HIS A 444 13.38 -3.84 -7.31
CA HIS A 444 13.61 -2.49 -7.85
C HIS A 444 13.91 -2.47 -9.36
N GLU A 445 14.24 -3.62 -9.95
CA GLU A 445 14.43 -3.78 -11.40
C GLU A 445 13.09 -4.07 -12.11
N GLY A 446 12.00 -4.24 -11.36
CA GLY A 446 10.68 -4.58 -11.89
C GLY A 446 10.47 -6.08 -12.14
N ASN A 447 11.35 -6.94 -11.65
CA ASN A 447 11.18 -8.39 -11.77
C ASN A 447 10.13 -8.89 -10.78
N ILE A 448 9.36 -9.91 -11.17
CA ILE A 448 8.33 -10.52 -10.33
C ILE A 448 8.92 -11.71 -9.60
N ASN A 449 8.72 -11.76 -8.29
CA ASN A 449 9.02 -12.91 -7.46
C ASN A 449 7.69 -13.51 -6.97
N VAL A 450 7.50 -14.80 -7.21
CA VAL A 450 6.26 -15.52 -6.92
C VAL A 450 6.57 -16.64 -5.94
N ALA A 451 5.80 -16.69 -4.85
CA ALA A 451 5.76 -17.87 -4.00
C ALA A 451 4.93 -18.97 -4.70
N ASP A 452 5.63 -19.92 -5.30
CA ASP A 452 5.07 -21.05 -6.02
C ASP A 452 4.82 -22.18 -5.00
N GLN A 453 3.69 -22.05 -4.29
CA GLN A 453 3.45 -22.72 -3.01
C GLN A 453 3.53 -24.24 -3.11
N SER A 454 2.81 -24.83 -4.06
CA SER A 454 2.70 -26.28 -4.20
C SER A 454 3.96 -26.90 -4.80
N ASN A 455 4.77 -26.13 -5.53
CA ASN A 455 6.09 -26.54 -6.00
C ASN A 455 7.21 -26.26 -4.99
N HIS A 456 6.88 -25.71 -3.82
CA HIS A 456 7.80 -25.52 -2.70
C HIS A 456 9.04 -24.68 -3.05
N ARG A 457 8.84 -23.61 -3.80
CA ARG A 457 9.91 -22.75 -4.30
C ARG A 457 9.47 -21.31 -4.44
N ILE A 458 10.45 -20.42 -4.58
CA ILE A 458 10.26 -19.04 -5.02
C ILE A 458 10.81 -18.93 -6.43
N GLU A 459 9.97 -18.51 -7.39
CA GLU A 459 10.37 -18.25 -8.78
C GLU A 459 10.49 -16.74 -9.03
N LYS A 460 11.60 -16.34 -9.66
CA LYS A 460 11.82 -14.99 -10.18
C LYS A 460 11.62 -14.97 -11.69
N PHE A 461 10.81 -14.04 -12.18
CA PHE A 461 10.61 -13.77 -13.59
C PHE A 461 11.21 -12.41 -13.93
N GLU A 462 12.15 -12.40 -14.86
CA GLU A 462 12.88 -11.19 -15.22
C GLU A 462 12.08 -10.34 -16.21
N ILE A 463 12.12 -9.03 -16.03
CA ILE A 463 11.51 -8.07 -16.95
C ILE A 463 12.20 -8.14 -18.33
N ILE A 464 11.40 -8.03 -19.39
CA ILE A 464 11.81 -7.85 -20.78
C ILE A 464 11.58 -6.37 -21.08
N LEU A 465 12.67 -5.61 -21.17
CA LEU A 465 12.66 -4.21 -21.58
C LEU A 465 12.46 -4.07 -23.09
#